data_AF-A0A368P3V5-F1
#
_entry.id   AF-A0A368P3V5-F1
#
_cell.length_a   1.000
_cell.length_b   1.000
_cell.length_c   1.000
_cell.angle_alpha   90.00
_cell.angle_beta   90.00
_cell.angle_gamma   90.00
#
_symmetry.space_group_name_H-M   'P 1'
#
loop_
_entity.id
_entity.type
_entity.pdbx_description
1 polymer ?
#
loop_
_entity_poly.entity_id
_entity_poly.type
_entity_poly.pdbx_seq_one_letter_code
_entity_poly.pdbx_strand_id
1 'polypeptide(L)'
;MYTWRDIKTLNSLYTNINEYYDKTSAFIIIVNDDGTVYAIMVDNQNVLYQALQDDLNATEGEDEEEKADNLNEKLKKDYDKEVTNGNSDLERVFLKKFKDYGISLYKASNNSMENWDKLKLPDNTPNPEVEHQPCN
;
A
#
# COMPACT_ATOMS: atom_id res chain seq x y z
N MET A 1 -2.62 3.18 -8.61
CA MET A 1 -2.55 2.66 -7.23
C MET A 1 -1.33 1.77 -7.07
N TYR A 2 -0.80 1.63 -5.86
CA TYR A 2 0.41 0.85 -5.60
C TYR A 2 0.26 -0.65 -5.90
N THR A 3 1.37 -1.24 -6.33
CA THR A 3 1.57 -2.66 -6.59
C THR A 3 2.29 -3.33 -5.41
N TRP A 4 2.38 -4.67 -5.43
CA TRP A 4 3.16 -5.39 -4.42
C TRP A 4 4.66 -5.07 -4.51
N ARG A 5 5.19 -4.87 -5.73
CA ARG A 5 6.59 -4.45 -5.95
C ARG A 5 6.87 -3.07 -5.35
N ASP A 6 5.89 -2.15 -5.32
CA ASP A 6 6.06 -0.86 -4.65
C ASP A 6 6.23 -1.03 -3.14
N ILE A 7 5.47 -1.94 -2.52
CA ILE A 7 5.58 -2.25 -1.09
C ILE A 7 6.92 -2.92 -0.76
N LYS A 8 7.41 -3.83 -1.62
CA LYS A 8 8.75 -4.40 -1.51
C LYS A 8 9.85 -3.33 -1.66
N THR A 9 9.64 -2.35 -2.55
CA THR A 9 10.54 -1.22 -2.74
C THR A 9 10.58 -0.36 -1.48
N LEU A 10 9.42 -0.07 -0.86
CA LEU A 10 9.35 0.64 0.42
C LEU A 10 10.16 -0.07 1.52
N ASN A 11 10.01 -1.39 1.65
CA ASN A 11 10.79 -2.19 2.60
C ASN A 11 12.31 -2.10 2.34
N SER A 12 12.71 -2.15 1.07
CA SER A 12 14.12 -2.00 0.67
C SER A 12 14.64 -0.60 0.99
N LEU A 13 13.86 0.45 0.73
CA LEU A 13 14.20 1.83 1.07
C LEU A 13 14.39 1.96 2.59
N TYR A 14 13.41 1.54 3.39
CA TYR A 14 13.48 1.60 4.86
C TYR A 14 14.72 0.88 5.41
N THR A 15 15.03 -0.31 4.89
CA THR A 15 16.17 -1.11 5.34
C THR A 15 17.50 -0.42 5.04
N ASN A 16 17.62 0.18 3.86
CA ASN A 16 18.85 0.78 3.35
C ASN A 16 19.04 2.26 3.73
N ILE A 17 18.07 2.88 4.41
CA ILE A 17 18.29 4.19 5.02
C ILE A 17 19.45 4.08 6.00
N ASN A 18 20.43 4.96 5.81
CA ASN A 18 21.61 5.05 6.66
C ASN A 18 21.20 5.34 8.11
N GLU A 19 21.89 4.71 9.07
CA GLU A 19 21.60 4.83 10.51
C GLU A 19 21.62 6.26 11.07
N TYR A 20 22.28 7.19 10.38
CA TYR A 20 22.30 8.62 10.74
C TYR A 20 21.00 9.35 10.39
N TYR A 21 20.10 8.75 9.60
CA TYR A 21 18.78 9.30 9.29
C TYR A 21 17.68 8.59 10.07
N ASP A 22 16.63 9.34 10.35
CA ASP A 22 15.43 8.79 10.94
C ASP A 22 14.70 7.90 9.92
N LYS A 23 14.71 6.58 10.16
CA LYS A 23 14.04 5.60 9.30
C LYS A 23 12.53 5.80 9.23
N THR A 24 11.93 6.49 10.19
CA THR A 24 10.50 6.84 10.16
C THR A 24 10.15 7.83 9.04
N SER A 25 11.16 8.43 8.39
CA SER A 25 11.00 9.29 7.21
C SER A 25 10.94 8.53 5.88
N ALA A 26 10.93 7.20 5.88
CA ALA A 26 10.81 6.41 4.65
C ALA A 26 9.35 6.40 4.16
N PHE A 27 9.12 7.00 2.99
CA PHE A 27 7.82 6.96 2.34
C PHE A 27 7.96 6.92 0.82
N ILE A 28 6.93 6.41 0.14
CA ILE A 28 6.80 6.50 -1.32
C ILE A 28 5.56 7.32 -1.63
N ILE A 29 5.70 8.35 -2.46
CA ILE A 29 4.59 9.14 -2.99
C ILE A 29 4.31 8.72 -4.43
N ILE A 30 3.04 8.60 -4.79
CA ILE A 30 2.58 8.51 -6.18
C ILE A 30 1.61 9.63 -6.49
N VAL A 31 1.65 10.11 -7.74
CA VAL A 31 0.70 11.07 -8.29
C VAL A 31 -0.02 10.37 -9.44
N ASN A 32 -1.34 10.28 -9.34
CA ASN A 32 -2.18 9.74 -10.39
C ASN A 32 -2.39 10.75 -11.53
N ASP A 33 -2.89 10.27 -12.66
CA ASP A 33 -3.22 11.08 -13.83
C ASP A 33 -4.29 12.14 -13.57
N ASP A 34 -5.22 11.86 -12.65
CA ASP A 34 -6.24 12.80 -12.17
C ASP A 34 -5.71 13.85 -11.18
N GLY A 35 -4.42 13.79 -10.83
CA GLY A 35 -3.77 14.68 -9.87
C GLY A 35 -3.91 14.22 -8.40
N THR A 36 -4.60 13.13 -8.13
CA THR A 36 -4.69 12.56 -6.78
C THR A 36 -3.32 12.10 -6.31
N VAL A 37 -2.94 12.46 -5.08
CA VAL A 37 -1.65 12.11 -4.48
C VAL A 37 -1.85 11.15 -3.32
N TYR A 38 -1.11 10.04 -3.34
CA TYR A 38 -1.03 9.10 -2.21
C TYR A 38 0.38 9.00 -1.68
N ALA A 39 0.49 8.66 -0.40
CA ALA A 39 1.73 8.29 0.25
C ALA A 39 1.56 6.98 1.02
N ILE A 40 2.60 6.15 1.04
CA ILE A 40 2.69 4.97 1.91
C ILE A 40 3.87 5.13 2.86
N MET A 41 3.67 4.76 4.12
CA MET A 41 4.68 4.83 5.18
C MET A 41 4.77 3.50 5.94
N VAL A 42 5.95 3.19 6.46
CA VAL A 42 6.17 2.02 7.32
C VAL A 42 5.80 2.38 8.76
N ASP A 43 4.83 1.66 9.33
CA ASP A 43 4.50 1.74 10.76
C ASP A 43 5.32 0.74 11.57
N ASN A 44 5.55 -0.46 11.02
CA ASN A 44 6.32 -1.51 11.66
C ASN A 44 7.11 -2.34 10.65
N GLN A 45 8.42 -2.12 10.60
CA GLN A 45 9.32 -2.77 9.64
C GLN A 45 9.39 -4.28 9.79
N ASN A 46 9.33 -4.82 11.01
CA ASN A 46 9.40 -6.27 11.22
C ASN A 46 8.15 -6.95 10.68
N VAL A 47 6.98 -6.34 10.87
CA VAL A 47 5.70 -6.83 10.34
C VAL A 47 5.69 -6.74 8.81
N LEU A 48 6.16 -5.62 8.24
CA LEU A 48 6.28 -5.46 6.80
C LEU A 48 7.18 -6.52 6.16
N TYR A 49 8.38 -6.72 6.73
CA TYR A 49 9.31 -7.72 6.25
C TYR A 49 8.70 -9.13 6.30
N GLN A 50 8.07 -9.50 7.42
CA GLN A 50 7.44 -10.81 7.58
C GLN A 50 6.30 -11.03 6.58
N ALA A 51 5.40 -10.06 6.43
CA ALA A 51 4.28 -10.16 5.48
C ALA A 51 4.75 -10.32 4.03
N LEU A 52 5.83 -9.63 3.64
CA LEU A 52 6.43 -9.79 2.31
C LEU A 52 7.04 -11.19 2.11
N GLN A 53 7.72 -11.74 3.13
CA GLN A 53 8.25 -13.10 3.07
C GLN A 53 7.14 -14.15 3.01
N ASP A 54 6.08 -13.97 3.79
CA ASP A 54 4.93 -14.88 3.81
C ASP A 54 4.24 -14.93 2.43
N ASP A 55 4.05 -13.77 1.79
CA ASP A 55 3.53 -13.69 0.42
C ASP A 55 4.41 -14.44 -0.58
N LEU A 56 5.73 -14.25 -0.53
CA LEU A 56 6.69 -14.94 -1.42
C LEU A 56 6.72 -16.45 -1.17
N ASN A 57 6.58 -16.88 0.08
CA ASN A 57 6.56 -18.31 0.44
C ASN A 57 5.25 -18.98 0.02
N ALA A 58 4.14 -18.26 0.07
CA ALA A 58 2.81 -18.76 -0.29
C ALA A 58 2.49 -18.69 -1.80
N THR A 59 3.29 -17.95 -2.58
CA THR A 59 3.07 -17.78 -4.02
C THR A 59 3.88 -18.78 -4.84
N GLU A 60 3.25 -19.39 -5.84
CA GLU A 60 3.90 -20.27 -6.80
C GLU A 60 4.82 -19.48 -7.76
N GLY A 61 5.91 -20.10 -8.18
CA GLY A 61 6.92 -19.53 -9.08
C GLY A 61 8.30 -20.12 -8.78
N GLU A 62 9.18 -20.11 -9.79
CA GLU A 62 10.53 -20.68 -9.73
C GLU A 62 11.49 -19.78 -8.92
N ASP A 63 11.32 -18.47 -9.02
CA ASP A 63 12.13 -17.47 -8.33
C ASP A 63 11.30 -16.31 -7.77
N GLU A 64 11.99 -15.38 -7.09
CA GLU A 64 11.35 -14.22 -6.46
C GLU A 64 10.77 -13.22 -7.48
N GLU A 65 11.35 -13.14 -8.68
CA GLU A 65 10.88 -12.23 -9.74
C GLU A 65 9.54 -12.70 -10.28
N GLU A 66 9.45 -13.99 -10.64
CA GLU A 66 8.22 -14.63 -11.10
C GLU A 66 7.12 -14.58 -10.03
N LYS A 67 7.47 -14.87 -8.77
CA LYS A 67 6.52 -14.77 -7.65
C LYS A 67 6.00 -13.35 -7.48
N ALA A 68 6.86 -12.34 -7.61
CA ALA A 68 6.46 -10.94 -7.53
C ALA A 68 5.55 -10.54 -8.70
N ASP A 69 5.75 -11.09 -9.91
CA ASP A 69 4.87 -10.88 -11.05
C ASP A 69 3.51 -11.54 -10.82
N ASN A 70 3.48 -12.78 -10.31
CA ASN A 70 2.23 -13.48 -9.96
C ASN A 70 1.43 -12.74 -8.88
N LEU A 71 2.10 -12.20 -7.86
CA LEU A 71 1.48 -11.36 -6.82
C LEU A 71 0.91 -10.07 -7.40
N ASN A 72 1.65 -9.39 -8.27
CA ASN A 72 1.19 -8.18 -8.95
C ASN A 72 0.01 -8.46 -9.89
N GLU A 73 0.03 -9.56 -10.64
CA GLU A 73 -1.06 -9.95 -11.53
C GLU A 73 -2.34 -10.24 -10.73
N LYS A 74 -2.20 -10.95 -9.60
CA LYS A 74 -3.33 -11.18 -8.68
C LYS A 74 -3.91 -9.87 -8.14
N LEU A 75 -3.07 -8.97 -7.66
CA LEU A 75 -3.50 -7.65 -7.17
C LEU A 75 -4.13 -6.81 -8.30
N LYS A 76 -3.59 -6.88 -9.51
CA LYS A 76 -4.19 -6.23 -10.68
C LYS A 76 -5.60 -6.76 -10.96
N LYS A 77 -5.82 -8.08 -10.90
CA LYS A 77 -7.15 -8.67 -11.06
C LYS A 77 -8.12 -8.18 -9.98
N ASP A 78 -7.65 -8.02 -8.75
CA ASP A 78 -8.46 -7.48 -7.65
C ASP A 78 -8.84 -6.01 -7.91
N TYR A 79 -7.91 -5.17 -8.38
CA TYR A 79 -8.21 -3.79 -8.80
C TYR A 79 -9.19 -3.74 -9.99
N ASP A 80 -8.95 -4.52 -11.03
CA ASP A 80 -9.79 -4.54 -12.24
C ASP A 80 -11.22 -4.97 -11.93
N LYS A 81 -11.39 -5.95 -11.02
CA LYS A 81 -12.69 -6.43 -10.55
C LYS A 81 -13.48 -5.31 -9.87
N GLU A 82 -12.80 -4.51 -9.05
CA GLU A 82 -13.43 -3.41 -8.32
C GLU A 82 -13.96 -2.34 -9.29
N VAL A 83 -13.11 -1.89 -10.23
CA VAL A 83 -13.48 -0.94 -11.29
C VAL A 83 -14.66 -1.45 -12.13
N THR A 84 -14.66 -2.73 -12.49
CA THR A 84 -15.73 -3.33 -13.31
C THR A 84 -17.08 -3.38 -12.58
N ASN A 85 -17.08 -3.47 -11.24
CA ASN A 85 -18.29 -3.50 -10.43
C ASN A 85 -18.91 -2.10 -10.19
N GLY A 86 -18.35 -1.05 -10.82
CA GLY A 86 -18.84 0.33 -10.67
C GLY A 86 -18.46 1.01 -9.34
N ASN A 87 -17.76 0.28 -8.47
CA ASN A 87 -17.11 0.83 -7.28
C ASN A 87 -15.65 1.10 -7.67
N SER A 88 -15.28 2.33 -8.02
CA SER A 88 -13.88 2.66 -8.32
C SER A 88 -13.02 2.84 -7.05
N ASP A 89 -13.27 2.04 -6.01
CA ASP A 89 -12.64 2.18 -4.70
C ASP A 89 -11.35 1.33 -4.64
N LEU A 90 -10.34 1.79 -5.38
CA LEU A 90 -9.02 1.17 -5.39
C LEU A 90 -8.32 1.28 -4.02
N GLU A 91 -8.66 2.30 -3.23
CA GLU A 91 -8.17 2.49 -1.87
C GLU A 91 -8.59 1.30 -0.98
N ARG A 92 -9.86 0.88 -1.07
CA ARG A 92 -10.35 -0.30 -0.35
C ARG A 92 -9.61 -1.58 -0.73
N VAL A 93 -9.36 -1.83 -2.01
CA VAL A 93 -8.62 -3.03 -2.45
C VAL A 93 -7.22 -3.02 -1.85
N PHE A 94 -6.54 -1.88 -1.93
CA PHE A 94 -5.22 -1.70 -1.34
C PHE A 94 -5.24 -1.96 0.17
N LEU A 95 -6.14 -1.30 0.90
CA LEU A 95 -6.25 -1.42 2.35
C LEU A 95 -6.61 -2.85 2.76
N LYS A 96 -7.48 -3.56 2.02
CA LYS A 96 -7.79 -4.97 2.29
C LYS A 96 -6.58 -5.89 2.09
N LYS A 97 -5.80 -5.68 1.02
CA LYS A 97 -4.62 -6.50 0.73
C LYS A 97 -3.50 -6.26 1.74
N PHE A 98 -3.27 -5.01 2.13
CA PHE A 98 -2.09 -4.63 2.90
C PHE A 98 -2.35 -4.27 4.37
N LYS A 99 -3.57 -4.47 4.89
CA LYS A 99 -3.94 -4.13 6.28
C LYS A 99 -2.98 -4.70 7.35
N ASP A 100 -2.42 -5.88 7.10
CA ASP A 100 -1.58 -6.60 8.07
C ASP A 100 -0.07 -6.44 7.79
N TYR A 101 0.32 -5.53 6.88
CA TYR A 101 1.72 -5.37 6.45
C TYR A 101 2.48 -4.35 7.30
N GLY A 102 1.87 -3.79 8.35
CA GLY A 102 2.52 -2.76 9.16
C GLY A 102 2.86 -1.51 8.34
N ILE A 103 1.99 -1.15 7.39
CA ILE A 103 2.09 0.08 6.60
C ILE A 103 0.78 0.87 6.69
N SER A 104 0.89 2.17 6.46
CA SER A 104 -0.24 3.08 6.39
C SER A 104 -0.32 3.76 5.03
N LEU A 105 -1.55 3.95 4.55
CA LEU A 105 -1.87 4.71 3.34
C LEU A 105 -2.39 6.09 3.72
N TYR A 106 -1.89 7.11 3.04
CA TYR A 106 -2.32 8.49 3.18
C TYR A 106 -2.71 9.04 1.82
N LYS A 107 -3.68 9.96 1.82
CA LYS A 107 -4.14 10.70 0.64
C LYS A 107 -4.03 12.18 0.91
N ALA A 108 -3.49 12.94 -0.03
CA ALA A 108 -3.52 14.40 0.09
C ALA A 108 -4.97 14.89 -0.06
N SER A 109 -5.45 15.68 0.91
CA SER A 109 -6.81 16.23 0.90
C SER A 109 -6.96 17.41 -0.07
N ASN A 110 -5.83 17.96 -0.55
CA ASN A 110 -5.77 19.06 -1.49
C ASN A 110 -4.51 19.00 -2.38
N ASN A 111 -4.52 19.77 -3.48
CA ASN A 111 -3.41 19.81 -4.43
C ASN A 111 -2.13 20.47 -3.86
N SER A 112 -2.21 21.22 -2.75
CA SER A 112 -1.03 21.80 -2.10
C SER A 112 -0.25 20.78 -1.27
N MET A 113 -0.78 19.57 -1.05
CA MET A 113 -0.18 18.53 -0.20
C MET A 113 0.09 19.00 1.25
N GLU A 114 -0.60 20.06 1.68
CA GLU A 114 -0.48 20.61 3.03
C GLU A 114 -1.32 19.81 4.03
N ASN A 115 -2.39 19.17 3.56
CA ASN A 115 -3.30 18.37 4.37
C ASN A 115 -3.31 16.93 3.85
N TRP A 116 -3.28 15.99 4.79
CA TRP A 116 -3.28 14.56 4.51
C TRP A 116 -4.31 13.88 5.38
N ASP A 117 -5.04 12.94 4.78
CA ASP A 117 -5.91 12.01 5.47
C ASP A 117 -5.23 10.65 5.53
N LYS A 118 -5.16 10.07 6.72
CA LYS A 118 -4.84 8.65 6.88
C LYS A 118 -6.07 7.83 6.50
N LEU A 119 -5.89 6.91 5.55
CA LEU A 119 -6.97 6.05 5.07
C LEU A 119 -7.03 4.75 5.87
N LYS A 120 -8.24 4.33 6.24
CA LYS A 120 -8.48 3.11 7.01
C LYS A 120 -9.75 2.41 6.52
N LEU A 121 -9.81 1.11 6.77
CA LEU A 121 -11.06 0.37 6.68
C LEU A 121 -11.62 0.20 8.10
N PRO A 122 -12.89 0.56 8.33
CA PRO A 122 -13.54 0.23 9.59
C PRO A 122 -13.65 -1.28 9.74
N ASP A 123 -13.49 -1.75 10.98
CA ASP A 123 -13.70 -3.16 11.30
C ASP A 123 -15.17 -3.55 11.09
N ASN A 124 -15.39 -4.81 10.69
CA ASN A 124 -16.67 -5.52 10.79
C ASN A 124 -17.79 -5.21 9.76
N THR A 125 -17.48 -4.86 8.51
CA THR A 125 -18.49 -4.96 7.43
C THR A 125 -17.97 -5.67 6.18
N PRO A 126 -18.82 -6.41 5.42
CA PRO A 126 -18.39 -7.13 4.20
C PRO A 126 -17.85 -6.19 3.11
N ASN A 127 -18.39 -4.97 3.07
CA ASN A 127 -18.00 -3.94 2.12
C ASN A 127 -17.80 -2.60 2.84
N PRO A 128 -16.72 -2.46 3.61
CA PRO A 128 -16.47 -1.22 4.34
C PRO A 128 -16.21 -0.09 3.35
N GLU A 129 -16.74 1.09 3.66
CA GLU A 129 -16.32 2.33 3.01
C GLU A 129 -14.99 2.77 3.61
N VAL A 130 -14.12 3.37 2.78
CA VAL A 130 -12.84 3.89 3.26
C VAL A 130 -13.09 5.11 4.15
N GLU A 131 -12.55 5.07 5.36
CA GLU A 131 -12.58 6.18 6.29
C GLU A 131 -11.35 7.07 6.11
N HIS A 132 -11.60 8.38 6.10
CA HIS A 132 -10.58 9.42 6.03
C HIS A 132 -10.41 10.03 7.41
N GLN A 133 -9.24 9.84 8.02
CA GLN A 133 -8.88 10.46 9.29
C GLN A 133 -7.88 11.59 9.03
N PRO A 134 -8.25 12.87 9.21
CA PRO A 134 -7.33 13.99 9.06
C PRO A 134 -6.13 13.87 9.99
N CYS A 135 -4.94 14.13 9.45
CA CYS A 135 -3.70 14.16 10.22
C CYS A 135 -3.42 15.54 10.85
N ASN A 136 -4.00 16.61 10.29
CA ASN A 136 -3.75 18.01 10.63
C ASN A 136 -5.04 18.74 11.02
#